data_AF-A0AAN6W5R3-F1
#
_entry.id   AF-A0AAN6W5R3-F1
#
_cell.length_a   1.000
_cell.length_b   1.000
_cell.length_c   1.000
_cell.angle_alpha   90.00
_cell.angle_beta   90.00
_cell.angle_gamma   90.00
#
_symmetry.space_group_name_H-M   'P 1'
#
loop_
_entity.id
_entity.type
_entity.pdbx_description
1 polymer ?
#
loop_
_entity_poly.entity_id
_entity_poly.type
_entity_poly.pdbx_seq_one_letter_code
_entity_poly.pdbx_strand_id
1 'polypeptide(L)'
;MAIETIELAFQTAISASKINGVIICATNTTNTFTYTHTAGARTLPSGKSLPHQLTDILYLASATKLITTIAALQAIDSGHHHRLSLDSPQTVSNFAPELLNKPILFPDGETLSPSTNLITLRHLLSHTSGLAYHFLLPYLSSWRDKHELPLQPSHRRPVEKAFAYPLIFNPGTSWSYGPSLDWVGRILERATDITLGQHVQERICKPLGILPSDAQFYPVKGEDARKRMVDLNPADPEGLGLAVVGGTMDMNRRSEGDFGGHGLFMTAEGYIKVLQSLLANDGKLLKRETVEEMFSDQIAPEAEENAKAVFDGPTGVFYRVGTEGMKVGHGLGGLLTLEGIDGWYGEKTLTWGGGLSFAWFIDRTNGLCGLCAIQPSMPVDMQILVDLKNTFRHDIYRKYEAWNKDGQRKL
;
A
#
# COMPACT_ATOMS: atom_id res chain seq x y z
N MET A 1 -31.32 -10.78 0.39
CA MET A 1 -31.12 -9.43 0.96
C MET A 1 -30.77 -8.51 -0.20
N ALA A 2 -31.33 -7.30 -0.26
CA ALA A 2 -30.93 -6.34 -1.30
C ALA A 2 -29.44 -6.02 -1.12
N ILE A 3 -28.65 -6.15 -2.19
CA ILE A 3 -27.20 -5.88 -2.14
C ILE A 3 -27.01 -4.37 -1.93
N GLU A 4 -26.34 -3.99 -0.85
CA GLU A 4 -26.10 -2.61 -0.46
C GLU A 4 -25.27 -1.87 -1.52
N THR A 5 -25.65 -0.65 -1.89
CA THR A 5 -24.89 0.19 -2.83
C THR A 5 -23.86 1.02 -2.09
N ILE A 6 -22.80 1.45 -2.79
CA ILE A 6 -21.82 2.42 -2.29
C ILE A 6 -22.53 3.62 -1.67
N GLU A 7 -23.44 4.28 -2.41
CA GLU A 7 -24.08 5.51 -1.95
C GLU A 7 -24.87 5.31 -0.65
N LEU A 8 -25.58 4.19 -0.52
CA LEU A 8 -26.39 3.90 0.67
C LEU A 8 -25.52 3.49 1.86
N ALA A 9 -24.56 2.59 1.67
CA ALA A 9 -23.71 2.06 2.74
C ALA A 9 -22.89 3.18 3.39
N PHE A 10 -22.23 4.00 2.56
CA PHE A 10 -21.40 5.09 3.05
C PHE A 10 -22.24 6.19 3.69
N GLN A 11 -23.40 6.55 3.13
CA GLN A 11 -24.30 7.52 3.77
C GLN A 11 -24.85 7.01 5.11
N THR A 12 -25.10 5.71 5.23
CA THR A 12 -25.54 5.08 6.48
C THR A 12 -24.43 5.15 7.54
N ALA A 13 -23.20 4.80 7.18
CA ALA A 13 -22.05 4.88 8.08
C ALA A 13 -21.74 6.33 8.52
N ILE A 14 -21.88 7.31 7.62
CA ILE A 14 -21.74 8.75 7.94
C ILE A 14 -22.83 9.18 8.91
N SER A 15 -24.09 8.85 8.63
CA SER A 15 -25.23 9.20 9.50
C SER A 15 -25.10 8.59 10.89
N ALA A 16 -24.51 7.41 10.98
CA ALA A 16 -24.20 6.72 12.24
C ALA A 16 -22.92 7.24 12.93
N SER A 17 -22.25 8.26 12.38
CA SER A 17 -20.98 8.81 12.89
C SER A 17 -19.87 7.75 13.07
N LYS A 18 -19.89 6.71 12.23
CA LYS A 18 -18.86 5.67 12.18
C LYS A 18 -17.68 6.07 11.30
N ILE A 19 -17.95 6.90 10.29
CA ILE A 19 -16.95 7.51 9.41
C ILE A 19 -17.31 8.98 9.22
N ASN A 20 -16.31 9.81 8.99
CA ASN A 20 -16.47 11.23 8.66
C ASN A 20 -16.75 11.42 7.17
N GLY A 21 -16.39 10.44 6.34
CA GLY A 21 -16.62 10.49 4.91
C GLY A 21 -15.90 9.40 4.11
N VAL A 22 -15.97 9.52 2.79
CA VAL A 22 -15.31 8.63 1.84
C VAL A 22 -14.94 9.39 0.57
N ILE A 23 -13.86 8.96 -0.08
CA ILE A 23 -13.48 9.35 -1.43
C ILE A 23 -13.23 8.08 -2.26
N ILE A 24 -13.96 7.92 -3.37
CA ILE A 24 -13.88 6.77 -4.26
C ILE A 24 -13.60 7.25 -5.68
N CYS A 25 -12.66 6.60 -6.35
CA CYS A 25 -12.38 6.79 -7.78
C CYS A 25 -12.23 5.43 -8.45
N ALA A 26 -12.83 5.24 -9.62
CA ALA A 26 -12.60 4.08 -10.46
C ALA A 26 -12.70 4.45 -11.93
N THR A 27 -11.95 3.74 -12.78
CA THR A 27 -11.96 3.96 -14.22
C THR A 27 -11.54 2.70 -14.98
N ASN A 28 -11.91 2.64 -16.26
CA ASN A 28 -11.47 1.58 -17.15
C ASN A 28 -10.20 1.97 -17.92
N THR A 29 -9.65 1.02 -18.67
CA THR A 29 -8.41 1.17 -19.45
C THR A 29 -8.39 2.42 -20.34
N THR A 30 -9.53 2.77 -20.93
CA THR A 30 -9.66 3.87 -21.92
C THR A 30 -10.20 5.18 -21.33
N ASN A 31 -10.47 5.24 -20.02
CA ASN A 31 -11.16 6.35 -19.35
C ASN A 31 -12.57 6.67 -19.89
N THR A 32 -13.22 5.72 -20.57
CA THR A 32 -14.62 5.89 -21.04
C THR A 32 -15.65 5.57 -19.96
N PHE A 33 -15.26 4.75 -18.98
CA PHE A 33 -15.96 4.60 -17.72
C PHE A 33 -15.19 5.34 -16.63
N THR A 34 -15.88 6.22 -15.91
CA THR A 34 -15.36 6.90 -14.73
C THR A 34 -16.43 6.93 -13.65
N TYR A 35 -16.05 6.54 -12.43
CA TYR A 35 -16.89 6.67 -11.25
C TYR A 35 -16.14 7.45 -10.18
N THR A 36 -16.75 8.54 -9.71
CA THR A 36 -16.24 9.35 -8.61
C THR A 36 -17.35 9.55 -7.59
N HIS A 37 -17.05 9.26 -6.33
CA HIS A 37 -17.99 9.49 -5.24
C HIS A 37 -17.25 10.08 -4.04
N THR A 38 -17.71 11.24 -3.58
CA THR A 38 -17.25 11.89 -2.36
C THR A 38 -18.45 12.14 -1.46
N ALA A 39 -18.36 11.72 -0.19
CA ALA A 39 -19.40 11.97 0.79
C ALA A 39 -18.78 12.31 2.15
N GLY A 40 -19.51 13.08 2.96
CA GLY A 40 -19.04 13.53 4.27
C GLY A 40 -18.13 14.75 4.22
N ALA A 41 -17.35 14.97 5.28
CA ALA A 41 -16.57 16.18 5.46
C ALA A 41 -15.28 15.95 6.27
N ARG A 42 -14.24 16.72 5.96
CA ARG A 42 -13.03 16.84 6.78
C ARG A 42 -13.15 18.03 7.74
N THR A 43 -12.50 17.91 8.89
CA THR A 43 -12.42 18.98 9.90
C THR A 43 -11.03 19.60 9.87
N LEU A 44 -10.94 20.91 9.65
CA LEU A 44 -9.67 21.64 9.70
C LEU A 44 -9.18 21.79 11.16
N PRO A 45 -7.89 22.13 11.40
CA PRO A 45 -7.39 22.39 12.75
C PRO A 45 -8.15 23.48 13.52
N SER A 46 -8.77 24.42 12.79
CA SER A 46 -9.66 25.45 13.35
C SER A 46 -10.99 24.93 13.89
N GLY A 47 -11.31 23.65 13.68
CA GLY A 47 -12.63 23.05 13.96
C GLY A 47 -13.66 23.26 12.83
N LYS A 48 -13.34 24.05 11.80
CA LYS A 48 -14.23 24.24 10.64
C LYS A 48 -14.34 22.94 9.83
N SER A 49 -15.56 22.49 9.58
CA SER A 49 -15.86 21.37 8.69
C SER A 49 -16.00 21.83 7.23
N LEU A 50 -15.46 21.06 6.30
CA LEU A 50 -15.54 21.28 4.85
C LEU A 50 -15.88 19.95 4.14
N PRO A 51 -16.80 19.95 3.15
CA PRO A 51 -17.09 18.75 2.38
C PRO A 51 -15.82 18.16 1.74
N HIS A 52 -15.72 16.83 1.72
CA HIS A 52 -14.60 16.17 1.06
C HIS A 52 -14.54 16.53 -0.43
N GLN A 53 -13.32 16.64 -0.95
CA GLN A 53 -13.03 16.85 -2.36
C GLN A 53 -12.05 15.78 -2.86
N LEU A 54 -12.04 15.52 -4.16
CA LEU A 54 -11.09 14.59 -4.78
C LEU A 54 -9.62 15.04 -4.63
N THR A 55 -9.41 16.35 -4.40
CA THR A 55 -8.13 17.01 -4.17
C THR A 55 -7.73 17.07 -2.69
N ASP A 56 -8.52 16.45 -1.80
CA ASP A 56 -8.12 16.23 -0.41
C ASP A 56 -6.85 15.36 -0.38
N ILE A 57 -5.90 15.72 0.48
CA ILE A 57 -4.66 14.96 0.66
C ILE A 57 -4.91 13.87 1.69
N LEU A 58 -4.73 12.63 1.27
CA LEU A 58 -5.02 11.43 2.03
C LEU A 58 -3.71 10.80 2.50
N TYR A 59 -3.67 10.36 3.75
CA TYR A 59 -2.61 9.46 4.17
C TYR A 59 -2.79 8.10 3.49
N LEU A 60 -1.84 7.72 2.63
CA LEU A 60 -1.93 6.45 1.91
C LEU A 60 -1.62 5.26 2.81
N ALA A 61 -0.90 5.47 3.92
CA ALA A 61 -0.30 4.41 4.69
C ALA A 61 0.35 3.38 3.74
N SER A 62 0.00 2.10 3.86
CA SER A 62 0.58 1.03 3.04
C SER A 62 0.25 1.06 1.54
N ALA A 63 -0.67 1.90 1.07
CA ALA A 63 -0.84 2.13 -0.37
C ALA A 63 0.39 2.84 -0.99
N THR A 64 1.26 3.44 -0.15
CA THR A 64 2.60 3.91 -0.53
C THR A 64 3.44 2.81 -1.19
N LYS A 65 3.25 1.54 -0.80
CA LYS A 65 4.05 0.41 -1.30
C LYS A 65 4.01 0.27 -2.81
N LEU A 66 2.85 0.47 -3.42
CA LEU A 66 2.72 0.42 -4.88
C LEU A 66 3.58 1.51 -5.54
N ILE A 67 3.57 2.73 -4.99
CA ILE A 67 4.36 3.85 -5.50
C ILE A 67 5.85 3.58 -5.37
N THR A 68 6.29 3.03 -4.24
CA THR A 68 7.69 2.63 -4.01
C THR A 68 8.13 1.49 -4.93
N THR A 69 7.26 0.50 -5.16
CA THR A 69 7.50 -0.56 -6.15
C THR A 69 7.72 0.01 -7.54
N ILE A 70 6.84 0.92 -8.00
CA ILE A 70 7.00 1.59 -9.31
C ILE A 70 8.33 2.34 -9.36
N ALA A 71 8.68 3.10 -8.31
CA ALA A 71 9.93 3.85 -8.26
C ALA A 71 11.17 2.95 -8.40
N ALA A 72 11.18 1.80 -7.71
CA ALA A 72 12.27 0.83 -7.82
C ALA A 72 12.36 0.20 -9.21
N LEU A 73 11.22 -0.20 -9.78
CA LEU A 73 11.14 -0.78 -11.13
C LEU A 73 11.52 0.25 -12.21
N GLN A 74 11.22 1.53 -12.02
CA GLN A 74 11.68 2.63 -12.89
C GLN A 74 13.19 2.80 -12.87
N ALA A 75 13.79 2.69 -11.69
CA ALA A 75 15.25 2.78 -11.56
C ALA A 75 15.92 1.62 -12.32
N ILE A 76 15.37 0.41 -12.19
CA ILE A 76 15.76 -0.74 -13.01
C ILE A 76 15.61 -0.39 -14.50
N ASP A 77 14.39 -0.08 -14.98
CA ASP A 77 14.08 0.18 -16.40
C ASP A 77 14.95 1.25 -17.08
N SER A 78 15.27 2.32 -16.35
CA SER A 78 15.98 3.50 -16.85
C SER A 78 17.47 3.29 -17.11
N GLY A 79 18.00 2.09 -16.91
CA GLY A 79 19.42 1.79 -17.15
C GLY A 79 20.30 1.85 -15.91
N HIS A 80 19.73 2.09 -14.71
CA HIS A 80 20.43 1.80 -13.46
C HIS A 80 20.55 0.29 -13.21
N HIS A 81 20.17 -0.56 -14.17
CA HIS A 81 20.39 -2.01 -14.20
C HIS A 81 21.80 -2.45 -13.76
N HIS A 82 22.82 -1.62 -13.99
CA HIS A 82 24.19 -1.91 -13.54
C HIS A 82 24.38 -1.76 -12.02
N ARG A 83 23.53 -0.98 -11.33
CA ARG A 83 23.49 -0.82 -9.87
C ARG A 83 22.37 -1.65 -9.23
N LEU A 84 21.21 -1.75 -9.89
CA LEU A 84 20.01 -2.39 -9.37
C LEU A 84 19.54 -3.54 -10.26
N SER A 85 19.34 -4.70 -9.65
CA SER A 85 18.74 -5.87 -10.27
C SER A 85 17.80 -6.55 -9.27
N LEU A 86 16.68 -7.08 -9.79
CA LEU A 86 15.67 -7.79 -9.00
C LEU A 86 16.27 -9.01 -8.29
N ASP A 87 17.08 -9.78 -9.02
CA ASP A 87 17.52 -11.11 -8.62
C ASP A 87 18.95 -11.16 -8.10
N SER A 88 19.75 -10.14 -8.41
CA SER A 88 21.13 -10.06 -7.95
C SER A 88 21.18 -9.65 -6.47
N PRO A 89 21.74 -10.48 -5.57
CA PRO A 89 21.91 -10.09 -4.17
C PRO A 89 22.92 -8.94 -3.99
N GLN A 90 23.71 -8.61 -5.02
CA GLN A 90 24.63 -7.48 -5.01
C GLN A 90 23.88 -6.15 -4.86
N THR A 91 22.65 -6.04 -5.37
CA THR A 91 21.79 -4.86 -5.13
C THR A 91 21.66 -4.58 -3.64
N VAL A 92 21.27 -5.60 -2.87
CA VAL A 92 21.07 -5.48 -1.42
C VAL A 92 22.42 -5.35 -0.72
N SER A 93 23.45 -6.09 -1.15
CA SER A 93 24.77 -6.04 -0.53
C SER A 93 25.43 -4.65 -0.64
N ASN A 94 25.26 -3.98 -1.78
CA ASN A 94 25.87 -2.68 -2.05
C ASN A 94 25.10 -1.53 -1.38
N PHE A 95 23.77 -1.65 -1.27
CA PHE A 95 22.91 -0.52 -0.87
C PHE A 95 22.13 -0.75 0.43
N ALA A 96 22.12 -1.96 0.99
CA ALA A 96 21.55 -2.27 2.29
C ALA A 96 22.39 -3.33 3.02
N PRO A 97 23.68 -3.06 3.30
CA PRO A 97 24.55 -4.01 3.99
C PRO A 97 24.03 -4.41 5.38
N GLU A 98 23.14 -3.62 5.99
CA GLU A 98 22.47 -3.93 7.26
C GLU A 98 21.51 -5.12 7.18
N LEU A 99 21.06 -5.47 5.97
CA LEU A 99 20.24 -6.65 5.71
C LEU A 99 21.11 -7.91 5.56
N LEU A 100 22.42 -7.76 5.36
CA LEU A 100 23.33 -8.90 5.26
C LEU A 100 23.46 -9.59 6.60
N ASN A 101 23.42 -10.92 6.58
CA ASN A 101 23.62 -11.78 7.76
C ASN A 101 22.64 -11.51 8.91
N LYS A 102 21.47 -10.90 8.65
CA LYS A 102 20.41 -10.86 9.66
C LYS A 102 20.06 -12.30 10.06
N PRO A 103 20.09 -12.63 11.36
CA PRO A 103 19.69 -13.95 11.81
C PRO A 103 18.18 -14.13 11.64
N ILE A 104 17.74 -15.38 11.70
CA ILE A 104 16.34 -15.77 11.77
C ILE A 104 15.99 -15.99 13.24
N LEU A 105 14.95 -15.30 13.72
CA LEU A 105 14.37 -15.46 15.04
C LEU A 105 13.23 -16.49 15.00
N PHE A 106 13.31 -17.48 15.87
CA PHE A 106 12.27 -18.51 16.00
C PHE A 106 11.09 -18.04 16.87
N PRO A 107 9.93 -18.71 16.79
CA PRO A 107 8.74 -18.33 17.56
C PRO A 107 8.87 -18.36 19.08
N ASP A 108 9.93 -18.99 19.63
CA ASP A 108 10.25 -18.92 21.06
C ASP A 108 10.72 -17.51 21.50
N GLY A 109 11.04 -16.63 20.54
CA GLY A 109 11.44 -15.25 20.79
C GLY A 109 12.88 -15.09 21.28
N GLU A 110 13.68 -16.17 21.28
CA GLU A 110 15.05 -16.16 21.81
C GLU A 110 16.04 -16.88 20.89
N THR A 111 15.65 -17.99 20.27
CA THR A 111 16.55 -18.77 19.40
C THR A 111 16.80 -18.01 18.09
N LEU A 112 18.08 -17.82 17.78
CA LEU A 112 18.56 -17.24 16.53
C LEU A 112 19.33 -18.27 15.72
N SER A 113 19.08 -18.34 14.41
CA SER A 113 19.91 -19.10 13.47
C SER A 113 20.44 -18.21 12.35
N PRO A 114 21.57 -18.57 11.71
CA PRO A 114 21.99 -17.92 10.48
C PRO A 114 20.96 -18.12 9.36
N SER A 115 20.69 -17.08 8.58
CA SER A 115 20.02 -17.22 7.29
C SER A 115 20.97 -17.85 6.26
N THR A 116 20.47 -18.76 5.43
CA THR A 116 21.27 -19.41 4.38
C THR A 116 21.07 -18.80 2.99
N ASN A 117 20.03 -17.99 2.80
CA ASN A 117 19.71 -17.34 1.53
C ASN A 117 19.97 -15.84 1.62
N LEU A 118 20.48 -15.25 0.54
CA LEU A 118 20.66 -13.80 0.46
C LEU A 118 19.34 -13.12 0.09
N ILE A 119 19.08 -11.97 0.69
CA ILE A 119 17.94 -11.12 0.33
C ILE A 119 18.23 -10.48 -1.04
N THR A 120 17.23 -10.48 -1.91
CA THR A 120 17.25 -9.81 -3.22
C THR A 120 16.21 -8.69 -3.23
N LEU A 121 16.27 -7.81 -4.23
CA LEU A 121 15.27 -6.76 -4.38
C LEU A 121 13.89 -7.35 -4.68
N ARG A 122 13.81 -8.47 -5.42
CA ARG A 122 12.58 -9.23 -5.64
C ARG A 122 11.97 -9.70 -4.32
N HIS A 123 12.77 -10.29 -3.42
CA HIS A 123 12.29 -10.72 -2.11
C HIS A 123 11.69 -9.56 -1.29
N LEU A 124 12.25 -8.36 -1.42
CA LEU A 124 11.73 -7.18 -0.73
C LEU A 124 10.39 -6.72 -1.35
N LEU A 125 10.30 -6.64 -2.68
CA LEU A 125 9.11 -6.18 -3.39
C LEU A 125 7.90 -7.14 -3.23
N SER A 126 8.15 -8.44 -2.98
CA SER A 126 7.12 -9.46 -2.84
C SER A 126 6.89 -9.95 -1.40
N HIS A 127 7.50 -9.30 -0.40
CA HIS A 127 7.37 -9.69 1.02
C HIS A 127 7.84 -11.13 1.35
N THR A 128 8.79 -11.65 0.58
CA THR A 128 9.43 -12.97 0.80
C THR A 128 10.85 -12.84 1.37
N SER A 129 11.25 -11.66 1.88
CA SER A 129 12.59 -11.40 2.43
C SER A 129 12.83 -11.98 3.84
N GLY A 130 11.79 -12.42 4.53
CA GLY A 130 11.87 -12.79 5.96
C GLY A 130 11.71 -11.61 6.92
N LEU A 131 11.63 -10.38 6.43
CA LEU A 131 11.32 -9.21 7.26
C LEU A 131 9.83 -9.17 7.59
N ALA A 132 9.51 -8.93 8.86
CA ALA A 132 8.13 -8.81 9.33
C ALA A 132 7.94 -7.55 10.17
N TYR A 133 6.72 -7.06 10.30
CA TYR A 133 6.44 -6.03 11.29
C TYR A 133 6.32 -6.63 12.68
N HIS A 134 7.11 -6.12 13.63
CA HIS A 134 7.11 -6.62 15.02
C HIS A 134 5.72 -6.61 15.66
N PHE A 135 4.86 -5.64 15.31
CA PHE A 135 3.51 -5.52 15.89
C PHE A 135 2.53 -6.60 15.40
N LEU A 136 2.90 -7.36 14.37
CA LEU A 136 2.11 -8.50 13.89
C LEU A 136 2.52 -9.81 14.58
N LEU A 137 3.67 -9.84 15.23
CA LEU A 137 4.30 -11.05 15.76
C LEU A 137 4.77 -10.81 17.20
N PRO A 138 4.01 -11.29 18.22
CA PRO A 138 4.32 -11.03 19.62
C PRO A 138 5.77 -11.40 20.03
N TYR A 139 6.31 -12.49 19.50
CA TYR A 139 7.68 -12.93 19.79
C TYR A 139 8.73 -11.96 19.22
N LEU A 140 8.50 -11.39 18.03
CA LEU A 140 9.39 -10.39 17.43
C LEU A 140 9.28 -9.05 18.17
N SER A 141 8.07 -8.66 18.61
CA SER A 141 7.90 -7.48 19.47
C SER A 141 8.65 -7.62 20.79
N SER A 142 8.51 -8.78 21.45
CA SER A 142 9.22 -9.09 22.70
C SER A 142 10.74 -9.05 22.52
N TRP A 143 11.25 -9.66 21.45
CA TRP A 143 12.68 -9.59 21.12
C TRP A 143 13.14 -8.14 20.94
N ARG A 144 12.41 -7.35 20.15
CA ARG A 144 12.74 -5.94 19.92
C ARG A 144 12.77 -5.15 21.23
N ASP A 145 11.76 -5.32 22.08
CA ASP A 145 11.66 -4.56 23.34
C ASP A 145 12.77 -4.93 24.34
N LYS A 146 13.32 -6.16 24.28
CA LYS A 146 14.50 -6.59 25.05
C LYS A 146 15.83 -6.06 24.51
N HIS A 147 15.96 -5.95 23.19
CA HIS A 147 17.26 -5.73 22.53
C HIS A 147 17.47 -4.32 21.95
N GLU A 148 16.40 -3.57 21.69
CA GLU A 148 16.48 -2.23 21.16
C GLU A 148 16.20 -1.17 22.23
N LEU A 149 16.78 0.02 22.05
CA LEU A 149 16.52 1.14 22.95
C LEU A 149 15.03 1.53 22.90
N PRO A 150 14.40 1.80 24.06
CA PRO A 150 13.01 2.25 24.13
C PRO A 150 12.76 3.41 23.18
N LEU A 151 11.65 3.32 22.45
CA LEU A 151 11.26 4.34 21.49
C LEU A 151 10.71 5.56 22.26
N GLN A 152 11.54 6.57 22.46
CA GLN A 152 11.08 7.87 22.95
C GLN A 152 10.37 8.64 21.83
N PRO A 153 9.28 9.37 22.10
CA PRO A 153 8.54 10.12 21.09
C PRO A 153 9.37 11.13 20.27
N SER A 154 10.45 11.67 20.83
CA SER A 154 11.35 12.61 20.17
C SER A 154 12.42 11.96 19.29
N HIS A 155 12.61 10.64 19.39
CA HIS A 155 13.65 9.93 18.63
C HIS A 155 13.10 9.46 17.29
N ARG A 156 13.23 10.31 16.28
CA ARG A 156 13.07 9.90 14.88
C ARG A 156 14.25 9.02 14.46
N ARG A 157 13.98 8.03 13.61
CA ARG A 157 14.98 7.07 13.13
C ARG A 157 14.85 6.88 11.63
N PRO A 158 15.96 6.75 10.90
CA PRO A 158 15.92 6.32 9.50
C PRO A 158 15.55 4.84 9.43
N VAL A 159 15.18 4.37 8.23
CA VAL A 159 14.74 2.99 7.94
C VAL A 159 15.67 1.94 8.57
N GLU A 160 16.98 2.08 8.36
CA GLU A 160 18.00 1.14 8.83
C GLU A 160 18.09 1.02 10.36
N LYS A 161 17.59 2.02 11.10
CA LYS A 161 17.53 2.00 12.57
C LYS A 161 16.14 1.68 13.11
N ALA A 162 15.09 1.91 12.32
CA ALA A 162 13.72 1.60 12.68
C ALA A 162 13.42 0.10 12.56
N PHE A 163 14.11 -0.60 11.64
CA PHE A 163 13.86 -2.00 11.30
C PHE A 163 15.13 -2.86 11.44
N ALA A 164 15.83 -2.70 12.57
CA ALA A 164 17.10 -3.36 12.85
C ALA A 164 16.96 -4.83 13.32
N TYR A 165 15.75 -5.26 13.69
CA TYR A 165 15.45 -6.59 14.21
C TYR A 165 15.63 -7.75 13.19
N PRO A 166 15.65 -9.02 13.67
CA PRO A 166 15.92 -10.23 12.87
C PRO A 166 14.87 -10.52 11.79
N LEU A 167 15.21 -11.46 10.90
CA LEU A 167 14.26 -12.13 10.01
C LEU A 167 13.41 -13.14 10.81
N ILE A 168 12.31 -13.62 10.24
CA ILE A 168 11.48 -14.67 10.85
C ILE A 168 11.46 -15.98 10.04
N PHE A 169 12.04 -15.95 8.83
CA PHE A 169 12.26 -17.12 7.98
C PHE A 169 13.38 -16.81 6.99
N ASN A 170 13.83 -17.83 6.28
CA ASN A 170 14.91 -17.72 5.30
C ASN A 170 14.41 -17.05 4.01
N PRO A 171 15.09 -16.02 3.46
CA PRO A 171 14.62 -15.32 2.26
C PRO A 171 14.22 -16.29 1.13
N GLY A 172 13.03 -16.08 0.57
CA GLY A 172 12.45 -16.88 -0.50
C GLY A 172 11.69 -18.14 -0.06
N THR A 173 11.67 -18.51 1.23
CA THR A 173 11.04 -19.78 1.68
C THR A 173 9.64 -19.63 2.30
N SER A 174 9.14 -18.40 2.45
CA SER A 174 7.80 -18.09 2.96
C SER A 174 7.43 -16.63 2.62
N TRP A 175 6.31 -16.15 3.16
CA TRP A 175 5.81 -14.79 3.00
C TRP A 175 5.52 -14.16 4.37
N SER A 176 5.86 -12.87 4.57
CA SER A 176 5.37 -12.10 5.71
C SER A 176 5.32 -10.61 5.42
N TYR A 177 4.24 -10.00 5.90
CA TYR A 177 4.07 -8.57 5.79
C TYR A 177 5.02 -7.80 6.72
N GLY A 178 5.78 -6.87 6.15
CA GLY A 178 6.88 -6.22 6.87
C GLY A 178 7.39 -4.93 6.23
N PRO A 179 8.51 -4.40 6.75
CA PRO A 179 9.11 -3.15 6.31
C PRO A 179 9.93 -3.28 5.00
N SER A 180 9.67 -4.31 4.20
CA SER A 180 10.46 -4.59 3.00
C SER A 180 10.48 -3.41 2.03
N LEU A 181 9.36 -2.71 1.84
CA LEU A 181 9.29 -1.55 0.95
C LEU A 181 9.94 -0.29 1.54
N ASP A 182 10.07 -0.18 2.86
CA ASP A 182 10.89 0.88 3.46
C ASP A 182 12.36 0.67 3.09
N TRP A 183 12.84 -0.58 3.15
CA TRP A 183 14.17 -0.96 2.68
C TRP A 183 14.35 -0.77 1.17
N VAL A 184 13.33 -1.05 0.35
CA VAL A 184 13.38 -0.73 -1.09
C VAL A 184 13.57 0.76 -1.32
N GLY A 185 12.82 1.61 -0.61
CA GLY A 185 12.99 3.06 -0.64
C GLY A 185 14.43 3.45 -0.31
N ARG A 186 14.98 2.91 0.79
CA ARG A 186 16.35 3.20 1.22
C ARG A 186 17.42 2.74 0.22
N ILE A 187 17.25 1.56 -0.37
CA ILE A 187 18.12 1.05 -1.43
C ILE A 187 18.10 1.98 -2.63
N LEU A 188 16.91 2.43 -3.03
CA LEU A 188 16.76 3.35 -4.15
C LEU A 188 17.51 4.65 -3.89
N GLU A 189 17.33 5.27 -2.73
CA GLU A 189 18.03 6.51 -2.37
C GLU A 189 19.56 6.36 -2.42
N ARG A 190 20.09 5.27 -1.86
CA ARG A 190 21.54 5.01 -1.87
C ARG A 190 22.07 4.66 -3.27
N ALA A 191 21.22 4.13 -4.15
CA ALA A 191 21.59 3.78 -5.52
C ALA A 191 21.48 4.96 -6.50
N THR A 192 20.70 5.99 -6.19
CA THR A 192 20.43 7.13 -7.09
C THR A 192 20.89 8.48 -6.55
N ASP A 193 21.30 8.54 -5.28
CA ASP A 193 21.75 9.75 -4.59
C ASP A 193 20.69 10.87 -4.54
N ILE A 194 19.41 10.52 -4.69
CA ILE A 194 18.25 11.40 -4.51
C ILE A 194 17.27 10.78 -3.51
N THR A 195 16.45 11.59 -2.84
CA THR A 195 15.45 11.05 -1.90
C THR A 195 14.35 10.30 -2.65
N LEU A 196 13.67 9.35 -1.98
CA LEU A 196 12.55 8.63 -2.57
C LEU A 196 11.44 9.61 -3.01
N GLY A 197 11.16 10.64 -2.22
CA GLY A 197 10.22 11.70 -2.55
C GLY A 197 10.61 12.47 -3.81
N GLN A 198 11.90 12.80 -4.00
CA GLN A 198 12.37 13.44 -5.24
C GLN A 198 12.16 12.53 -6.45
N HIS A 199 12.45 11.23 -6.32
CA HIS A 199 12.20 10.26 -7.39
C HIS A 199 10.70 10.19 -7.73
N VAL A 200 9.82 10.08 -6.73
CA VAL A 200 8.37 10.07 -6.92
C VAL A 200 7.89 11.32 -7.64
N GLN A 201 8.38 12.50 -7.25
CA GLN A 201 8.04 13.76 -7.92
C GLN A 201 8.43 13.77 -9.40
N GLU A 202 9.70 13.47 -9.71
CA GLU A 202 10.22 13.61 -11.07
C GLU A 202 9.78 12.49 -12.01
N ARG A 203 9.63 11.27 -11.49
CA ARG A 203 9.46 10.06 -12.31
C ARG A 203 8.05 9.49 -12.28
N ILE A 204 7.22 9.85 -11.31
CA ILE A 204 5.82 9.38 -11.22
C ILE A 204 4.84 10.56 -11.32
N CYS A 205 4.98 11.57 -10.47
CA CYS A 205 4.03 12.67 -10.41
C CYS A 205 4.05 13.52 -11.68
N LYS A 206 5.24 13.97 -12.10
CA LYS A 206 5.41 14.84 -13.27
C LYS A 206 4.92 14.21 -14.58
N PRO A 207 5.25 12.94 -14.94
CA PRO A 207 4.70 12.31 -16.15
C PRO A 207 3.17 12.14 -16.14
N LEU A 208 2.55 12.09 -14.97
CA LEU A 208 1.09 11.97 -14.81
C LEU A 208 0.38 13.31 -14.57
N GLY A 209 1.11 14.42 -14.55
CA GLY A 209 0.56 15.74 -14.23
C GLY A 209 -0.06 15.79 -12.83
N ILE A 210 0.59 15.18 -11.84
CA ILE A 210 0.26 15.29 -10.42
C ILE A 210 1.11 16.44 -9.86
N LEU A 211 0.48 17.41 -9.19
CA LEU A 211 1.19 18.57 -8.67
C LEU A 211 2.08 18.17 -7.47
N PRO A 212 3.22 18.85 -7.25
CA PRO A 212 4.06 18.57 -6.08
C PRO A 212 3.36 18.77 -4.73
N SER A 213 2.35 19.65 -4.68
CA SER A 213 1.52 19.82 -3.48
C SER A 213 0.53 18.67 -3.25
N ASP A 214 0.28 17.83 -4.25
CA ASP A 214 -0.70 16.73 -4.20
C ASP A 214 -0.10 15.38 -3.80
N ALA A 215 1.22 15.29 -3.66
CA ALA A 215 1.92 14.08 -3.26
C ALA A 215 3.18 14.40 -2.45
N GLN A 216 3.25 14.06 -1.17
CA GLN A 216 4.45 14.29 -0.35
C GLN A 216 4.62 13.19 0.69
N PHE A 217 5.85 12.79 0.96
CA PHE A 217 6.15 11.97 2.13
C PHE A 217 5.98 12.79 3.41
N TYR A 218 5.62 12.12 4.50
CA TYR A 218 5.55 12.74 5.82
C TYR A 218 6.94 13.27 6.26
N PRO A 219 7.03 14.47 6.87
CA PRO A 219 5.93 15.40 7.13
C PRO A 219 5.54 16.22 5.89
N VAL A 220 4.24 16.36 5.64
CA VAL A 220 3.70 17.20 4.56
C VAL A 220 3.96 18.68 4.85
N LYS A 221 4.57 19.36 3.88
CA LYS A 221 4.98 20.77 3.95
C LYS A 221 4.18 21.64 2.98
N GLY A 222 4.19 22.94 3.24
CA GLY A 222 3.47 23.94 2.45
C GLY A 222 2.04 24.17 2.94
N GLU A 223 1.62 25.43 2.98
CA GLU A 223 0.33 25.82 3.54
C GLU A 223 -0.86 25.26 2.74
N ASP A 224 -0.77 25.27 1.40
CA ASP A 224 -1.80 24.73 0.51
C ASP A 224 -2.04 23.23 0.76
N ALA A 225 -0.98 22.43 0.74
CA ALA A 225 -1.06 21.00 0.97
C ALA A 225 -1.63 20.70 2.37
N ARG A 226 -1.11 21.37 3.41
CA ARG A 226 -1.56 21.18 4.80
C ARG A 226 -3.04 21.55 4.99
N LYS A 227 -3.55 22.59 4.31
CA LYS A 227 -4.98 22.95 4.34
C LYS A 227 -5.90 21.88 3.72
N ARG A 228 -5.33 21.00 2.88
CA ARG A 228 -6.07 19.93 2.20
C ARG A 228 -5.91 18.56 2.86
N MET A 229 -4.99 18.39 3.81
CA MET A 229 -4.84 17.14 4.55
C MET A 229 -6.11 16.80 5.35
N VAL A 230 -6.64 15.59 5.15
CA VAL A 230 -7.79 15.12 5.95
C VAL A 230 -7.36 14.84 7.39
N ASP A 231 -6.18 14.24 7.56
CA ASP A 231 -5.66 13.84 8.86
C ASP A 231 -5.08 15.01 9.68
N LEU A 232 -4.97 16.22 9.12
CA LEU A 232 -4.56 17.39 9.90
C LEU A 232 -5.78 18.07 10.52
N ASN A 233 -6.16 17.63 11.72
CA ASN A 233 -7.40 18.02 12.38
C ASN A 233 -7.25 18.01 13.93
N PRO A 234 -8.25 18.43 14.72
CA PRO A 234 -8.11 18.48 16.19
C PRO A 234 -7.83 17.12 16.86
N ALA A 235 -8.26 16.01 16.27
CA ALA A 235 -7.98 14.66 16.79
C ALA A 235 -6.59 14.14 16.38
N ASP A 236 -5.97 14.75 15.36
CA ASP A 236 -4.62 14.44 14.89
C ASP A 236 -3.89 15.75 14.49
N PRO A 237 -3.45 16.54 15.49
CA PRO A 237 -2.92 17.89 15.26
C PRO A 237 -1.57 17.89 14.52
N GLU A 238 -0.91 16.73 14.43
CA GLU A 238 0.36 16.54 13.73
C GLU A 238 0.19 16.01 12.31
N GLY A 239 -1.03 15.61 11.93
CA GLY A 239 -1.32 15.03 10.62
C GLY A 239 -0.61 13.69 10.41
N LEU A 240 -0.61 12.84 11.43
CA LEU A 240 0.08 11.54 11.43
C LEU A 240 -0.68 10.46 10.67
N GLY A 241 -1.98 10.65 10.45
CA GLY A 241 -2.87 9.67 9.84
C GLY A 241 -3.38 8.62 10.82
N LEU A 242 -3.59 9.00 12.09
CA LEU A 242 -3.93 8.07 13.17
C LEU A 242 -5.21 7.27 12.86
N ALA A 243 -6.25 7.94 12.35
CA ALA A 243 -7.52 7.28 12.03
C ALA A 243 -7.38 6.19 10.97
N VAL A 244 -6.52 6.39 9.95
CA VAL A 244 -6.27 5.41 8.89
C VAL A 244 -5.65 4.12 9.44
N VAL A 245 -4.84 4.20 10.49
CA VAL A 245 -4.13 3.06 11.09
C VAL A 245 -4.77 2.53 12.38
N GLY A 246 -6.03 2.89 12.66
CA GLY A 246 -6.79 2.36 13.80
C GLY A 246 -6.68 3.19 15.09
N GLY A 247 -6.02 4.34 15.05
CA GLY A 247 -6.05 5.37 16.09
C GLY A 247 -4.92 5.33 17.12
N THR A 248 -4.37 4.15 17.41
CA THR A 248 -3.32 3.98 18.44
C THR A 248 -1.94 3.70 17.86
N MET A 249 -1.87 3.21 16.62
CA MET A 249 -0.62 2.96 15.93
C MET A 249 -0.05 4.27 15.37
N ASP A 250 1.25 4.49 15.55
CA ASP A 250 1.96 5.66 15.04
C ASP A 250 3.30 5.23 14.47
N MET A 251 3.41 5.28 13.15
CA MET A 251 4.66 5.03 12.44
C MET A 251 5.35 6.36 12.05
N ASN A 252 4.58 7.38 11.66
CA ASN A 252 5.10 8.60 11.06
C ASN A 252 5.85 9.51 12.06
N ARG A 253 5.43 9.59 13.32
CA ARG A 253 6.06 10.49 14.31
C ARG A 253 7.54 10.17 14.53
N ARG A 254 7.89 8.89 14.35
CA ARG A 254 9.22 8.31 14.62
C ARG A 254 10.04 8.10 13.34
N SER A 255 9.51 8.46 12.18
CA SER A 255 10.20 8.34 10.90
C SER A 255 11.12 9.52 10.63
N GLU A 256 12.38 9.25 10.28
CA GLU A 256 13.32 10.22 9.70
C GLU A 256 13.57 9.88 8.22
N GLY A 257 13.15 10.77 7.32
CA GLY A 257 13.23 10.56 5.87
C GLY A 257 11.98 9.92 5.27
N ASP A 258 12.11 9.49 4.02
CA ASP A 258 10.99 8.99 3.20
C ASP A 258 10.77 7.48 3.42
N PHE A 259 9.72 7.11 4.16
CA PHE A 259 9.40 5.71 4.44
C PHE A 259 8.56 5.09 3.33
N GLY A 260 9.21 4.34 2.43
CA GLY A 260 8.58 3.72 1.26
C GLY A 260 7.51 2.67 1.54
N GLY A 261 7.40 2.20 2.78
CA GLY A 261 6.37 1.26 3.20
C GLY A 261 5.06 1.91 3.62
N HIS A 262 5.07 3.18 4.04
CA HIS A 262 3.86 3.82 4.57
C HIS A 262 3.76 5.34 4.47
N GLY A 263 4.85 6.08 4.21
CA GLY A 263 4.94 7.50 4.53
C GLY A 263 4.32 8.48 3.53
N LEU A 264 3.74 8.04 2.41
CA LEU A 264 3.25 8.94 1.38
C LEU A 264 1.84 9.45 1.68
N PHE A 265 1.63 10.74 1.43
CA PHE A 265 0.34 11.38 1.37
C PHE A 265 0.07 11.76 -0.08
N MET A 266 -1.13 11.48 -0.60
CA MET A 266 -1.50 11.77 -1.98
C MET A 266 -2.99 12.05 -2.13
N THR A 267 -3.38 12.82 -3.15
CA THR A 267 -4.80 12.98 -3.52
C THR A 267 -5.34 11.71 -4.18
N ALA A 268 -6.67 11.50 -4.09
CA ALA A 268 -7.33 10.41 -4.81
C ALA A 268 -7.17 10.57 -6.34
N GLU A 269 -7.23 11.80 -6.84
CA GLU A 269 -6.95 12.15 -8.24
C GLU A 269 -5.53 11.77 -8.69
N GLY A 270 -4.53 11.95 -7.82
CA GLY A 270 -3.17 11.53 -8.11
C GLY A 270 -3.05 10.02 -8.16
N TYR A 271 -3.61 9.32 -7.17
CA TYR A 271 -3.46 7.88 -7.05
C TYR A 271 -4.20 7.12 -8.16
N ILE A 272 -5.41 7.54 -8.56
CA ILE A 272 -6.14 6.88 -9.66
C ILE A 272 -5.42 6.99 -11.01
N LYS A 273 -4.68 8.07 -11.27
CA LYS A 273 -3.84 8.20 -12.47
C LYS A 273 -2.71 7.16 -12.50
N VAL A 274 -2.12 6.85 -11.34
CA VAL A 274 -1.11 5.79 -11.22
C VAL A 274 -1.73 4.43 -11.55
N LEU A 275 -2.88 4.10 -10.93
CA LEU A 275 -3.59 2.85 -11.20
C LEU A 275 -3.99 2.71 -12.68
N GLN A 276 -4.48 3.79 -13.28
CA GLN A 276 -4.89 3.81 -14.69
C GLN A 276 -3.72 3.64 -15.66
N SER A 277 -2.57 4.26 -15.40
CA SER A 277 -1.38 4.10 -16.25
C SER A 277 -0.88 2.65 -16.24
N LEU A 278 -0.88 1.99 -15.08
CA LEU A 278 -0.56 0.56 -14.98
C LEU A 278 -1.62 -0.33 -15.65
N LEU A 279 -2.91 -0.05 -15.46
CA LEU A 279 -4.02 -0.75 -16.12
C LEU A 279 -3.91 -0.68 -17.65
N ALA A 280 -3.64 0.51 -18.17
CA ALA A 280 -3.49 0.77 -19.60
C ALA A 280 -2.17 0.26 -20.19
N ASN A 281 -1.20 -0.08 -19.33
CA ASN A 281 0.17 -0.42 -19.70
C ASN A 281 0.73 0.56 -20.76
N ASP A 282 0.57 1.86 -20.47
CA ASP A 282 0.70 2.93 -21.45
C ASP A 282 2.15 3.41 -21.68
N GLY A 283 3.11 2.83 -20.95
CA GLY A 283 4.52 3.15 -21.07
C GLY A 283 4.94 4.46 -20.40
N LYS A 284 4.04 5.16 -19.69
CA LYS A 284 4.39 6.43 -19.03
C LYS A 284 5.24 6.23 -17.78
N LEU A 285 4.92 5.20 -17.00
CA LEU A 285 5.62 4.90 -15.75
C LEU A 285 6.72 3.86 -15.92
N LEU A 286 6.43 2.76 -16.61
CA LEU A 286 7.29 1.58 -16.72
C LEU A 286 7.27 1.03 -18.14
N LYS A 287 8.28 0.25 -18.50
CA LYS A 287 8.24 -0.56 -19.72
C LYS A 287 7.12 -1.59 -19.62
N ARG A 288 6.60 -2.03 -20.78
CA ARG A 288 5.43 -2.92 -20.80
C ARG A 288 5.70 -4.26 -20.14
N GLU A 289 6.88 -4.80 -20.37
CA GLU A 289 7.33 -6.09 -19.84
C GLU A 289 7.51 -6.02 -18.32
N THR A 290 7.96 -4.87 -17.82
CA THR A 290 8.09 -4.60 -16.38
C THR A 290 6.72 -4.49 -15.71
N VAL A 291 5.72 -3.89 -16.38
CA VAL A 291 4.34 -3.95 -15.91
C VAL A 291 3.84 -5.39 -15.92
N GLU A 292 4.08 -6.19 -16.97
CA GLU A 292 3.67 -7.61 -16.98
C GLU A 292 4.23 -8.39 -15.78
N GLU A 293 5.48 -8.15 -15.43
CA GLU A 293 6.13 -8.77 -14.27
C GLU A 293 5.52 -8.35 -12.91
N MET A 294 4.90 -7.17 -12.82
CA MET A 294 4.15 -6.80 -11.61
C MET A 294 2.95 -7.72 -11.35
N PHE A 295 2.40 -8.31 -12.39
CA PHE A 295 1.20 -9.16 -12.38
C PHE A 295 1.53 -10.64 -12.59
N SER A 296 2.78 -11.06 -12.34
CA SER A 296 3.17 -12.46 -12.20
C SER A 296 3.31 -12.84 -10.72
N ASP A 297 3.09 -14.11 -10.38
CA ASP A 297 3.25 -14.58 -9.01
C ASP A 297 4.74 -14.62 -8.64
N GLN A 298 5.07 -13.97 -7.53
CA GLN A 298 6.43 -13.82 -7.01
C GLN A 298 6.70 -14.74 -5.82
N ILE A 299 5.70 -15.55 -5.42
CA ILE A 299 5.88 -16.61 -4.45
C ILE A 299 6.44 -17.83 -5.18
N ALA A 300 7.65 -18.23 -4.81
CA ALA A 300 8.29 -19.41 -5.41
C ALA A 300 7.48 -20.68 -5.08
N PRO A 301 7.45 -21.69 -5.96
CA PRO A 301 6.72 -22.95 -5.72
C PRO A 301 7.07 -23.60 -4.37
N GLU A 302 8.35 -23.58 -3.98
CA GLU A 302 8.83 -24.10 -2.70
C GLU A 302 8.35 -23.30 -1.47
N ALA A 303 7.84 -22.09 -1.65
CA ALA A 303 7.28 -21.24 -0.61
C ALA A 303 5.75 -21.23 -0.58
N GLU A 304 5.07 -21.83 -1.57
CA GLU A 304 3.61 -21.77 -1.74
C GLU A 304 2.87 -22.28 -0.49
N GLU A 305 3.27 -23.43 0.05
CA GLU A 305 2.64 -24.01 1.24
C GLU A 305 2.79 -23.11 2.47
N ASN A 306 3.99 -22.58 2.71
CA ASN A 306 4.27 -21.71 3.84
C ASN A 306 3.53 -20.37 3.72
N ALA A 307 3.52 -19.77 2.53
CA ALA A 307 2.80 -18.53 2.28
C ALA A 307 1.28 -18.73 2.42
N LYS A 308 0.75 -19.85 1.90
CA LYS A 308 -0.66 -20.22 2.07
C LYS A 308 -1.04 -20.34 3.55
N ALA A 309 -0.19 -20.96 4.38
CA ALA A 309 -0.42 -21.05 5.82
C ALA A 309 -0.51 -19.65 6.48
N VAL A 310 0.23 -18.66 5.99
CA VAL A 310 0.13 -17.27 6.46
C VAL A 310 -1.17 -16.60 5.99
N PHE A 311 -1.55 -16.78 4.73
CA PHE A 311 -2.81 -16.22 4.20
C PHE A 311 -4.07 -16.86 4.80
N ASP A 312 -4.00 -18.11 5.24
CA ASP A 312 -5.08 -18.84 5.91
C ASP A 312 -5.05 -18.71 7.44
N GLY A 313 -3.98 -18.13 7.98
CA GLY A 313 -3.79 -17.97 9.41
C GLY A 313 -4.68 -16.88 10.03
N PRO A 314 -4.60 -16.68 11.36
CA PRO A 314 -5.46 -15.72 12.09
C PRO A 314 -5.37 -14.27 11.61
N THR A 315 -4.21 -13.87 11.06
CA THR A 315 -3.99 -12.52 10.49
C THR A 315 -4.29 -12.44 9.00
N GLY A 316 -4.65 -13.57 8.38
CA GLY A 316 -4.94 -13.71 6.95
C GLY A 316 -6.03 -12.78 6.45
N VAL A 317 -7.04 -12.47 7.28
CA VAL A 317 -8.11 -11.51 6.95
C VAL A 317 -7.58 -10.13 6.53
N PHE A 318 -6.42 -9.69 7.05
CA PHE A 318 -5.80 -8.43 6.64
C PHE A 318 -5.05 -8.57 5.31
N TYR A 319 -4.40 -9.72 5.09
CA TYR A 319 -3.57 -9.97 3.91
C TYR A 319 -4.37 -10.40 2.68
N ARG A 320 -5.56 -10.96 2.88
CA ARG A 320 -6.47 -11.40 1.80
C ARG A 320 -7.21 -10.26 1.14
N VAL A 321 -7.25 -9.07 1.74
CA VAL A 321 -7.80 -7.86 1.09
C VAL A 321 -9.20 -8.06 0.48
N GLY A 322 -10.04 -8.90 1.11
CA GLY A 322 -11.40 -9.22 0.66
C GLY A 322 -11.53 -10.42 -0.29
N THR A 323 -10.43 -11.14 -0.59
CA THR A 323 -10.41 -12.32 -1.46
C THR A 323 -10.39 -13.63 -0.66
N GLU A 324 -11.22 -13.71 0.37
CA GLU A 324 -11.35 -14.92 1.20
C GLU A 324 -11.75 -16.12 0.34
N GLY A 325 -11.05 -17.25 0.54
CA GLY A 325 -11.28 -18.49 -0.22
C GLY A 325 -10.65 -18.56 -1.61
N MET A 326 -10.19 -17.44 -2.18
CA MET A 326 -9.55 -17.45 -3.50
C MET A 326 -8.13 -18.03 -3.45
N LYS A 327 -7.70 -18.68 -4.55
CA LYS A 327 -6.28 -18.93 -4.83
C LYS A 327 -5.57 -17.61 -5.12
N VAL A 328 -4.57 -17.30 -4.32
CA VAL A 328 -3.84 -16.03 -4.38
C VAL A 328 -2.34 -16.26 -4.25
N GLY A 329 -1.58 -15.39 -4.90
CA GLY A 329 -0.14 -15.24 -4.77
C GLY A 329 0.20 -13.80 -4.38
N HIS A 330 1.42 -13.37 -4.65
CA HIS A 330 1.81 -11.98 -4.43
C HIS A 330 2.60 -11.46 -5.62
N GLY A 331 2.13 -10.39 -6.25
CA GLY A 331 2.83 -9.73 -7.36
C GLY A 331 3.89 -8.75 -6.86
N LEU A 332 4.49 -7.99 -7.78
CA LEU A 332 5.32 -6.84 -7.38
C LEU A 332 4.38 -5.67 -7.10
N GLY A 333 4.02 -5.47 -5.83
CA GLY A 333 3.24 -4.33 -5.36
C GLY A 333 1.99 -4.66 -4.54
N GLY A 334 1.52 -5.92 -4.53
CA GLY A 334 0.35 -6.33 -3.75
C GLY A 334 -0.04 -7.78 -3.92
N LEU A 335 -1.17 -8.17 -3.30
CA LEU A 335 -1.77 -9.49 -3.45
C LEU A 335 -2.22 -9.68 -4.91
N LEU A 336 -2.00 -10.89 -5.45
CA LEU A 336 -2.34 -11.23 -6.82
C LEU A 336 -3.38 -12.37 -6.82
N THR A 337 -4.52 -12.18 -7.47
CA THR A 337 -5.46 -13.29 -7.69
C THR A 337 -4.88 -14.27 -8.71
N LEU A 338 -4.93 -15.58 -8.42
CA LEU A 338 -4.48 -16.65 -9.33
C LEU A 338 -5.65 -17.37 -9.99
N GLU A 339 -6.86 -16.88 -9.73
CA GLU A 339 -8.12 -17.29 -10.36
C GLU A 339 -9.05 -16.07 -10.42
N GLY A 340 -10.07 -16.14 -11.28
CA GLY A 340 -11.09 -15.10 -11.41
C GLY A 340 -12.45 -15.55 -10.86
N ILE A 341 -13.29 -14.57 -10.53
CA ILE A 341 -14.69 -14.76 -10.17
C ILE A 341 -15.54 -13.96 -11.14
N ASP A 342 -16.52 -14.62 -11.77
CA ASP A 342 -17.45 -13.97 -12.69
C ASP A 342 -18.19 -12.80 -12.01
N GLY A 343 -18.19 -11.65 -12.69
CA GLY A 343 -18.80 -10.41 -12.17
C GLY A 343 -17.98 -9.71 -11.07
N TRP A 344 -16.76 -10.17 -10.80
CA TRP A 344 -15.85 -9.55 -9.85
C TRP A 344 -14.39 -9.61 -10.33
N TYR A 345 -13.40 -9.69 -9.43
CA TYR A 345 -11.98 -9.75 -9.77
C TYR A 345 -11.67 -10.88 -10.75
N GLY A 346 -11.04 -10.53 -11.87
CA GLY A 346 -10.49 -11.49 -12.81
C GLY A 346 -9.20 -12.12 -12.30
N GLU A 347 -8.70 -13.13 -13.02
CA GLU A 347 -7.35 -13.67 -12.79
C GLU A 347 -6.31 -12.56 -12.94
N LYS A 348 -5.26 -12.59 -12.13
CA LYS A 348 -4.18 -11.59 -12.09
C LYS A 348 -4.67 -10.18 -11.80
N THR A 349 -5.68 -10.05 -10.94
CA THR A 349 -6.01 -8.77 -10.30
C THR A 349 -4.97 -8.49 -9.23
N LEU A 350 -4.31 -7.34 -9.30
CA LEU A 350 -3.39 -6.87 -8.28
C LEU A 350 -4.14 -5.95 -7.32
N THR A 351 -4.08 -6.22 -6.02
CA THR A 351 -4.85 -5.49 -5.00
C THR A 351 -4.08 -5.34 -3.71
N TRP A 352 -4.24 -4.19 -3.04
CA TRP A 352 -3.74 -3.97 -1.69
C TRP A 352 -4.54 -2.85 -0.99
N GLY A 353 -4.01 -2.31 0.10
CA GLY A 353 -4.63 -1.23 0.83
C GLY A 353 -3.65 -0.40 1.64
N GLY A 354 -4.22 0.50 2.44
CA GLY A 354 -3.51 1.40 3.32
C GLY A 354 -4.19 1.46 4.68
N GLY A 355 -3.46 1.05 5.72
CA GLY A 355 -4.04 0.94 7.06
C GLY A 355 -5.30 0.08 7.05
N LEU A 356 -6.34 0.57 7.70
CA LEU A 356 -7.64 -0.10 7.77
C LEU A 356 -8.66 0.47 6.78
N SER A 357 -8.41 1.67 6.23
CA SER A 357 -9.45 2.47 5.57
C SER A 357 -9.20 2.77 4.09
N PHE A 358 -8.04 2.42 3.53
CA PHE A 358 -7.73 2.58 2.11
C PHE A 358 -7.68 1.22 1.40
N ALA A 359 -8.31 1.11 0.23
CA ALA A 359 -8.26 -0.06 -0.64
C ALA A 359 -8.04 0.36 -2.10
N TRP A 360 -7.31 -0.44 -2.87
CA TRP A 360 -7.17 -0.26 -4.31
C TRP A 360 -7.03 -1.59 -5.03
N PHE A 361 -7.40 -1.62 -6.31
CA PHE A 361 -7.18 -2.77 -7.20
C PHE A 361 -6.89 -2.33 -8.64
N ILE A 362 -6.21 -3.22 -9.38
CA ILE A 362 -6.00 -3.14 -10.83
C ILE A 362 -6.34 -4.52 -11.40
N ASP A 363 -7.45 -4.59 -12.12
CA ASP A 363 -7.93 -5.80 -12.78
C ASP A 363 -7.78 -5.63 -14.30
N ARG A 364 -6.68 -6.19 -14.83
CA ARG A 364 -6.37 -6.11 -16.26
C ARG A 364 -7.25 -7.02 -17.10
N THR A 365 -7.76 -8.10 -16.52
CA THR A 365 -8.65 -9.06 -17.19
C THR A 365 -9.99 -8.41 -17.53
N ASN A 366 -10.57 -7.66 -16.58
CA ASN A 366 -11.83 -6.94 -16.79
C ASN A 366 -11.63 -5.48 -17.25
N GLY A 367 -10.38 -4.99 -17.31
CA GLY A 367 -10.08 -3.64 -17.75
C GLY A 367 -10.57 -2.56 -16.79
N LEU A 368 -10.52 -2.81 -15.47
CA LEU A 368 -11.04 -1.92 -14.44
C LEU A 368 -10.00 -1.70 -13.32
N CYS A 369 -9.86 -0.48 -12.84
CA CYS A 369 -9.11 -0.18 -11.62
C CYS A 369 -9.88 0.80 -10.74
N GLY A 370 -9.54 0.84 -9.46
CA GLY A 370 -10.17 1.77 -8.54
C GLY A 370 -9.52 1.84 -7.18
N LEU A 371 -9.92 2.87 -6.43
CA LEU A 371 -9.55 3.10 -5.04
C LEU A 371 -10.78 3.53 -4.22
N CYS A 372 -10.73 3.22 -2.93
CA CYS A 372 -11.66 3.70 -1.92
C CYS A 372 -10.86 4.12 -0.69
N ALA A 373 -11.00 5.37 -0.30
CA ALA A 373 -10.38 5.97 0.88
C ALA A 373 -11.47 6.40 1.86
N ILE A 374 -11.73 5.55 2.85
CA ILE A 374 -12.66 5.81 3.95
C ILE A 374 -11.96 6.72 4.96
N GLN A 375 -12.67 7.73 5.48
CA GLN A 375 -12.18 8.67 6.48
C GLN A 375 -12.81 8.30 7.83
N PRO A 376 -12.15 7.47 8.66
CA PRO A 376 -12.78 6.92 9.86
C PRO A 376 -13.04 7.98 10.91
N SER A 377 -14.12 7.82 11.68
CA SER A 377 -14.30 8.54 12.94
C SER A 377 -13.54 7.81 14.05
N MET A 378 -13.18 8.53 15.11
CA MET A 378 -12.52 7.96 16.28
C MET A 378 -13.54 7.74 17.41
N PRO A 379 -13.52 6.60 18.13
CA PRO A 379 -12.64 5.43 17.92
C PRO A 379 -13.01 4.64 16.65
N VAL A 380 -11.99 4.06 16.00
CA VAL A 380 -12.16 3.30 14.76
C VAL A 380 -12.93 2.01 15.01
N ASP A 381 -13.99 1.82 14.23
CA ASP A 381 -14.75 0.57 14.17
C ASP A 381 -14.18 -0.26 13.00
N MET A 382 -13.48 -1.35 13.30
CA MET A 382 -12.79 -2.12 12.26
C MET A 382 -13.74 -2.89 11.36
N GLN A 383 -14.86 -3.39 11.92
CA GLN A 383 -15.80 -4.21 11.17
C GLN A 383 -16.50 -3.38 10.10
N ILE A 384 -16.98 -2.17 10.45
CA ILE A 384 -17.60 -1.28 9.46
C ILE A 384 -16.62 -0.91 8.33
N LEU A 385 -15.32 -0.73 8.62
CA LEU A 385 -14.34 -0.46 7.57
C LEU A 385 -14.13 -1.66 6.64
N VAL A 386 -14.13 -2.90 7.17
CA VAL A 386 -14.08 -4.11 6.35
C VAL A 386 -15.31 -4.20 5.45
N ASP A 387 -16.49 -4.04 6.03
CA ASP A 387 -17.77 -4.13 5.30
C ASP A 387 -17.85 -3.08 4.19
N LEU A 388 -17.53 -1.82 4.49
CA LEU A 388 -17.54 -0.72 3.51
C LEU A 388 -16.52 -0.92 2.37
N LYS A 389 -15.32 -1.43 2.67
CA LYS A 389 -14.34 -1.77 1.62
C LYS A 389 -14.87 -2.88 0.73
N ASN A 390 -15.54 -3.89 1.28
CA ASN A 390 -16.15 -4.96 0.50
C ASN A 390 -17.33 -4.44 -0.34
N THR A 391 -18.19 -3.57 0.21
CA THR A 391 -19.23 -2.89 -0.56
C THR A 391 -18.64 -2.16 -1.76
N PHE A 392 -17.55 -1.40 -1.58
CA PHE A 392 -16.85 -0.78 -2.70
C PHE A 392 -16.35 -1.80 -3.73
N ARG A 393 -15.63 -2.84 -3.29
CA ARG A 393 -15.00 -3.85 -4.18
C ARG A 393 -16.01 -4.58 -5.06
N HIS A 394 -17.23 -4.81 -4.58
CA HIS A 394 -18.25 -5.51 -5.35
C HIS A 394 -19.18 -4.56 -6.12
N ASP A 395 -19.62 -3.46 -5.50
CA ASP A 395 -20.58 -2.58 -6.14
C ASP A 395 -19.99 -1.83 -7.34
N ILE A 396 -18.69 -1.54 -7.33
CA ILE A 396 -18.06 -0.89 -8.48
C ILE A 396 -18.10 -1.76 -9.74
N TYR A 397 -17.99 -3.09 -9.59
CA TYR A 397 -18.13 -4.03 -10.70
C TYR A 397 -19.56 -4.07 -11.22
N ARG A 398 -20.57 -4.02 -10.34
CA ARG A 398 -21.97 -3.91 -10.77
C ARG A 398 -22.23 -2.65 -11.57
N LYS A 399 -21.70 -1.50 -11.12
CA LYS A 399 -21.82 -0.23 -11.83
C LYS A 399 -21.13 -0.28 -13.20
N TYR A 400 -19.96 -0.92 -13.27
CA TYR A 400 -19.23 -1.10 -14.52
C TYR A 400 -19.97 -2.03 -15.50
N GLU A 401 -20.54 -3.13 -15.01
CA GLU A 401 -21.35 -4.06 -15.81
C GLU A 401 -22.62 -3.37 -16.34
N ALA A 402 -23.31 -2.58 -15.50
CA ALA A 402 -24.47 -1.81 -15.92
C ALA A 402 -24.11 -0.81 -17.03
N TRP A 403 -22.99 -0.09 -16.87
CA TRP A 403 -22.49 0.82 -17.90
C TRP A 403 -22.18 0.11 -19.22
N ASN A 404 -21.53 -1.06 -19.17
CA ASN A 404 -21.24 -1.87 -20.36
C ASN A 404 -22.52 -2.28 -21.11
N LYS A 405 -23.56 -2.72 -20.37
CA LYS A 405 -24.86 -3.09 -20.95
C LYS A 405 -25.55 -1.91 -21.63
N ASP A 406 -25.48 -0.72 -21.03
CA ASP A 406 -26.05 0.49 -21.61
C ASP A 406 -25.28 0.99 -22.84
N GLY A 407 -23.96 0.79 -22.87
CA GLY A 407 -23.12 1.07 -24.04
C GLY A 407 -23.44 0.17 -25.23
N GLN A 408 -23.64 -1.14 -24.98
CA GLN A 408 -24.03 -2.10 -26.03
C GLN A 408 -25.43 -1.86 -26.60
N ARG A 409 -26.35 -1.25 -25.85
CA ARG A 409 -27.70 -0.88 -26.34
C ARG A 409 -27.71 0.32 -27.28
N LYS A 410 -26.62 1.09 -27.36
CA LYS A 410 -26.50 2.29 -28.20
C LYS A 410 -25.73 2.07 -29.51
N LEU A 411 -25.21 0.86 -29.71
CA LEU A 411 -24.62 0.36 -30.96
C LEU A 411 -25.66 -0.48 -31.71
#